data_AF-A0A3B9CSM5-F1
#
_entry.id   AF-A0A3B9CSM5-F1
#
_cell.length_a   1.000
_cell.length_b   1.000
_cell.length_c   1.000
_cell.angle_alpha   90.00
_cell.angle_beta   90.00
_cell.angle_gamma   90.00
#
_symmetry.space_group_name_H-M   'P 1'
#
loop_
_entity.id
_entity.type
_entity.pdbx_description
1 polymer ?
#
loop_
_entity_poly.entity_id
_entity_poly.type
_entity_poly.pdbx_seq_one_letter_code
_entity_poly.pdbx_strand_id
1 'polypeptide(L)'
;KEADGSSLFDHTAVAFGSNISSIHYLTNCPTILTGGGANLKLGQHLVLPKDTPLCNVWLTMLHGLGMDAERHGDSTGVVKELQA
;
A
#
# COMPACT_ATOMS: atom_id res chain seq x y z
N LYS A 1 18.51 15.56 3.65
CA LYS A 1 17.66 16.12 4.71
C LYS A 1 17.06 17.38 4.14
N GLU A 2 15.74 17.53 4.18
CA GLU A 2 15.03 18.74 3.74
C GLU A 2 15.24 19.89 4.74
N ALA A 3 14.74 21.08 4.43
CA ALA A 3 14.90 22.28 5.26
C ALA A 3 14.29 22.13 6.68
N ASP A 4 13.26 21.30 6.84
CA ASP A 4 12.61 20.98 8.12
C ASP A 4 13.31 19.84 8.89
N GLY A 5 14.42 19.30 8.36
CA GLY A 5 15.16 18.19 8.99
C GLY A 5 14.62 16.78 8.71
N SER A 6 13.55 16.66 7.92
CA SER A 6 13.06 15.37 7.40
C SER A 6 13.94 14.83 6.27
N SER A 7 13.66 13.62 5.80
CA SER A 7 14.30 13.00 4.65
C SER A 7 13.30 12.81 3.51
N LEU A 8 13.79 12.65 2.27
CA LEU A 8 12.95 12.29 1.11
C LEU A 8 12.08 11.05 1.39
N PHE A 9 12.60 10.10 2.15
CA PHE A 9 11.88 8.88 2.52
C PHE A 9 10.64 9.18 3.37
N ASP A 10 10.70 10.19 4.25
CA ASP A 10 9.57 10.60 5.10
C ASP A 10 8.41 11.18 4.26
N HIS A 11 8.70 11.67 3.06
CA HIS A 11 7.73 12.30 2.14
C HIS A 11 7.40 11.47 0.91
N THR A 12 7.93 10.25 0.81
CA THR A 12 7.70 9.38 -0.34
C THR A 12 6.84 8.20 0.08
N ALA A 13 5.94 7.77 -0.79
CA ALA A 13 5.28 6.48 -0.67
C ALA A 13 5.76 5.58 -1.83
N VAL A 14 6.24 4.38 -1.51
CA VAL A 14 6.81 3.44 -2.46
C VAL A 14 6.04 2.14 -2.40
N ALA A 15 5.56 1.70 -3.56
CA ALA A 15 5.09 0.35 -3.79
C ALA A 15 6.08 -0.35 -4.74
N PHE A 16 6.54 -1.53 -4.34
CA PHE A 16 7.39 -2.38 -5.17
C PHE A 16 6.83 -3.78 -5.20
N GLY A 17 6.62 -4.33 -6.40
CA GLY A 17 5.97 -5.62 -6.55
C GLY A 17 5.47 -5.87 -7.96
N SER A 18 4.56 -6.82 -8.07
CA SER A 18 3.91 -7.18 -9.33
C SER A 18 2.44 -7.50 -9.09
N ASN A 19 1.56 -7.11 -10.01
CA ASN A 19 0.16 -7.54 -10.02
C ASN A 19 -0.02 -8.98 -10.53
N ILE A 20 1.07 -9.68 -10.86
CA ILE A 20 1.10 -11.07 -11.33
C ILE A 20 2.17 -11.84 -10.54
N SER A 21 1.81 -12.98 -9.96
CA SER A 21 2.77 -13.87 -9.29
C SER A 21 3.48 -14.83 -10.26
N SER A 22 2.74 -15.54 -11.12
CA SER A 22 3.29 -16.42 -12.18
C SER A 22 2.21 -16.80 -13.20
N ILE A 23 2.54 -17.01 -14.49
CA ILE A 23 1.59 -17.41 -15.57
C ILE A 23 0.25 -16.64 -15.52
N HIS A 24 0.29 -15.33 -15.28
CA HIS A 24 -0.90 -14.47 -15.12
C HIS A 24 -1.81 -14.79 -13.93
N TYR A 25 -1.36 -15.58 -12.96
CA TYR A 25 -2.03 -15.71 -11.68
C TYR A 25 -1.92 -14.40 -10.89
N LEU A 26 -3.07 -13.93 -10.42
CA LEU A 26 -3.22 -12.69 -9.64
C LEU A 26 -3.27 -12.97 -8.13
N THR A 27 -2.96 -14.20 -7.74
CA THR A 27 -2.99 -14.65 -6.34
C THR A 27 -1.62 -14.52 -5.70
N ASN A 28 -1.59 -14.09 -4.44
CA ASN A 28 -0.37 -13.98 -3.62
C ASN A 28 0.75 -13.18 -4.31
N CYS A 29 0.37 -12.04 -4.89
CA CYS A 29 1.25 -11.14 -5.60
C CYS A 29 2.33 -10.54 -4.66
N PRO A 30 3.62 -10.65 -5.01
CA PRO A 30 4.68 -10.08 -4.18
C PRO A 30 4.51 -8.57 -4.13
N THR A 31 4.34 -8.04 -2.91
CA THR A 31 4.07 -6.62 -2.68
C THR A 31 4.84 -6.14 -1.45
N ILE A 32 5.65 -5.09 -1.63
CA ILE A 32 6.38 -4.38 -0.57
C ILE A 32 5.92 -2.93 -0.60
N LEU A 33 5.56 -2.40 0.57
CA LEU A 33 5.23 -0.99 0.78
C LEU A 33 6.26 -0.38 1.72
N THR A 34 6.72 0.83 1.40
CA THR A 34 7.67 1.57 2.24
C THR A 34 7.57 3.08 2.00
N GLY A 35 8.27 3.86 2.82
CA GLY A 35 8.23 5.32 2.81
C GLY A 35 7.15 5.91 3.74
N GLY A 36 7.39 7.13 4.22
CA GLY A 36 6.55 7.83 5.20
C GLY A 36 5.38 8.61 4.59
N GLY A 37 5.36 8.83 3.27
CA GLY A 37 4.44 9.75 2.62
C GLY A 37 2.96 9.34 2.62
N ALA A 38 2.67 8.07 2.91
CA ALA A 38 1.30 7.53 2.93
C ALA A 38 0.81 7.13 4.33
N ASN A 39 1.48 7.55 5.40
CA ASN A 39 1.10 7.24 6.79
C ASN A 39 0.77 5.74 7.03
N LEU A 40 1.60 4.86 6.47
CA LEU A 40 1.43 3.41 6.59
C LEU A 40 2.21 2.87 7.78
N LYS A 41 1.67 1.86 8.45
CA LYS A 41 2.39 1.08 9.45
C LYS A 41 3.43 0.19 8.77
N LEU A 42 4.70 0.54 8.92
CA LEU A 42 5.85 -0.18 8.33
C LEU A 42 6.42 -1.25 9.28
N GLY A 43 7.36 -2.06 8.78
CA GLY A 43 8.12 -3.02 9.60
C GLY A 43 7.35 -4.30 9.97
N GLN A 44 6.34 -4.66 9.17
CA GLN A 44 5.49 -5.83 9.40
C GLN A 44 5.37 -6.71 8.16
N HIS A 45 5.09 -8.00 8.39
CA HIS A 45 4.68 -8.95 7.35
C HIS A 45 3.19 -9.26 7.56
N LEU A 46 2.37 -8.90 6.59
CA LEU A 46 0.92 -9.07 6.63
C LEU A 46 0.47 -10.10 5.61
N VAL A 47 -0.29 -11.10 6.09
CA VAL A 47 -1.01 -12.04 5.24
C VAL A 47 -2.49 -11.73 5.39
N LEU A 48 -3.11 -11.23 4.32
CA LEU A 48 -4.53 -10.89 4.31
C LEU A 48 -5.38 -12.15 4.08
N PRO A 49 -6.68 -12.12 4.41
CA PRO A 49 -7.60 -13.21 4.08
C PRO A 49 -7.51 -13.58 2.60
N LYS A 50 -7.70 -14.87 2.30
CA LYS A 50 -7.71 -15.37 0.93
C LYS A 50 -8.70 -14.58 0.08
N ASP A 51 -8.34 -14.32 -1.18
CA ASP A 51 -9.15 -13.60 -2.16
C ASP A 51 -9.42 -12.13 -1.81
N THR A 52 -8.66 -11.55 -0.87
CA THR A 52 -8.63 -10.09 -0.67
C THR A 52 -8.07 -9.40 -1.93
N PRO A 53 -8.80 -8.45 -2.55
CA PRO A 53 -8.31 -7.73 -3.71
C PRO A 53 -7.03 -6.95 -3.38
N LEU A 54 -6.02 -7.06 -4.23
CA LEU A 54 -4.80 -6.25 -4.10
C LEU A 54 -5.13 -4.74 -4.16
N CYS A 55 -6.20 -4.36 -4.86
CA CYS A 55 -6.69 -2.99 -4.88
C CYS A 55 -7.11 -2.44 -3.51
N ASN A 56 -7.40 -3.28 -2.50
CA ASN A 56 -7.63 -2.81 -1.13
C ASN A 56 -6.35 -2.17 -0.56
N VAL A 57 -5.17 -2.70 -0.91
CA VAL A 57 -3.88 -2.13 -0.53
C VAL A 57 -3.68 -0.77 -1.20
N TRP A 58 -3.97 -0.67 -2.50
CA TRP A 58 -3.87 0.59 -3.24
C TRP A 58 -4.83 1.65 -2.72
N LEU A 59 -6.09 1.29 -2.45
CA LEU A 59 -7.07 2.20 -1.85
C LEU A 59 -6.58 2.74 -0.50
N THR A 60 -6.02 1.86 0.34
CA THR A 60 -5.46 2.26 1.64
C THR A 60 -4.29 3.24 1.47
N MET A 61 -3.41 3.00 0.49
CA MET A 61 -2.29 3.89 0.18
C MET A 61 -2.78 5.24 -0.36
N LEU A 62 -3.83 5.28 -1.20
CA LEU A 62 -4.42 6.52 -1.70
C LEU A 62 -4.98 7.37 -0.55
N HIS A 63 -5.70 6.76 0.39
CA HIS A 63 -6.21 7.44 1.59
C HIS A 63 -5.06 7.99 2.44
N GLY A 64 -4.00 7.20 2.60
CA GLY A 64 -2.77 7.61 3.29
C GLY A 64 -2.07 8.81 2.67
N LEU A 65 -2.20 8.97 1.34
CA LEU A 65 -1.71 10.13 0.58
C LEU A 65 -2.68 11.34 0.62
N GLY A 66 -3.77 11.25 1.38
CA GLY A 66 -4.78 12.30 1.50
C GLY A 66 -5.81 12.35 0.37
N MET A 67 -5.90 11.31 -0.47
CA MET A 67 -6.93 11.22 -1.51
C MET A 67 -8.19 10.58 -0.96
N ASP A 68 -9.31 11.29 -1.04
CA ASP A 68 -10.64 10.79 -0.67
C ASP A 68 -11.29 10.01 -1.82
N ALA A 69 -10.67 8.88 -2.18
CA ALA A 69 -11.20 7.97 -3.20
C ALA A 69 -12.20 6.99 -2.57
N GLU A 70 -13.42 6.92 -3.08
CA GLU A 70 -14.40 5.92 -2.60
C GLU A 70 -13.98 4.49 -2.98
N ARG A 71 -13.35 4.32 -4.15
CA ARG A 71 -12.94 3.02 -4.70
C ARG A 71 -11.73 3.14 -5.61
N HIS A 72 -10.91 2.10 -5.68
CA HIS A 72 -9.87 1.92 -6.68
C HIS A 72 -10.00 0.52 -7.30
N GLY A 73 -10.17 0.43 -8.62
CA GLY A 73 -10.34 -0.86 -9.30
C GLY A 73 -11.49 -1.70 -8.71
N ASP A 74 -11.15 -2.92 -8.31
CA ASP A 74 -12.03 -3.90 -7.66
C ASP A 74 -11.93 -3.89 -6.13
N SER A 75 -11.40 -2.81 -5.53
CA SER A 75 -11.32 -2.69 -4.07
C SER A 75 -12.71 -2.79 -3.42
N THR A 76 -12.80 -3.55 -2.35
CA THR A 76 -14.00 -3.70 -1.51
C THR A 76 -13.89 -2.97 -0.17
N GLY A 77 -12.72 -2.42 0.15
CA GLY A 77 -12.47 -1.63 1.34
C GLY A 77 -10.98 -1.36 1.57
N VAL A 78 -10.65 -0.71 2.68
CA VAL A 78 -9.27 -0.49 3.12
C VAL A 78 -8.75 -1.66 3.96
N VAL A 79 -7.43 -1.82 3.98
CA VAL A 79 -6.70 -2.75 4.86
C VAL A 79 -6.32 -1.99 6.12
N LYS A 80 -7.09 -2.16 7.19
CA LYS A 80 -6.91 -1.38 8.43
C LYS A 80 -5.57 -1.64 9.10
N GLU A 81 -5.03 -2.85 8.94
CA GLU A 81 -3.75 -3.28 9.49
C GLU A 81 -2.55 -2.53 8.88
N LEU A 82 -2.74 -1.88 7.72
CA LEU A 82 -1.72 -1.06 7.06
C LEU A 82 -1.71 0.40 7.52
N GLN A 83 -2.74 0.89 8.21
CA GLN A 83 -2.80 2.27 8.67
C GLN A 83 -1.99 2.44 9.97
N ALA A 84 -1.20 3.52 10.06
CA ALA A 84 -0.39 3.87 11.24
C ALA A 84 -1.21 4.50 12.37
#